data_AF-A0A7S3GCC6-F1
#
_entry.id   AF-A0A7S3GCC6-F1
#
_cell.length_a   1.000
_cell.length_b   1.000
_cell.length_c   1.000
_cell.angle_alpha   90.00
_cell.angle_beta   90.00
_cell.angle_gamma   90.00
#
_symmetry.space_group_name_H-M   'P 1'
#
loop_
_entity.id
_entity.type
_entity.pdbx_description
1 polymer ?
#
loop_
_entity_poly.entity_id
_entity_poly.type
_entity_poly.pdbx_seq_one_letter_code
_entity_poly.pdbx_strand_id
1 'polypeptide(L)'
;MSFLQRCSRNRQTRETIHNKRSSRSHAIFTIYLTQRPANVRGKQSFQLIRSKLNLVDLAGSERASKASSASLLIDKKHRHLTLSQVEAADSVHGRETANINKSLLCLGRVIQALSSSSGMHVPYRESTLTRLLADSLGGTTKTLLIATIGPCENTAAETKRTLEYASSAKGIKNTPVMTYLSDPKKRDEKKVFKKKKMEKLELLHYKKVLATDPSNAGVINNYAMALLHRSDGDADIDEVEELFERGLEYSPHHAELASNYALFLARNRRDFIRARSVFEQAVESNPRHSKLLSNYALFLKNILKEYDMAAMMLAKALAADPANADVLTNFAVFLETVRKDYVSAESHHLRAVELAPNNHRVLNNYAVFLKNIAQDFSQADEYFSRALHAAVKDKKAAADIARNYHNFAKYYLRDEGKAERILKESVQLPKLK
;
A
#
# COMPACT_ATOMS: atom_id res chain seq x y z
N MET A 1 0.24 -26.96 -22.04
CA MET A 1 0.04 -26.78 -23.50
C MET A 1 -1.12 -25.84 -23.88
N SER A 2 -2.17 -25.67 -23.06
CA SER A 2 -3.36 -24.86 -23.41
C SER A 2 -3.06 -23.38 -23.72
N PHE A 3 -2.15 -22.72 -22.97
CA PHE A 3 -1.76 -21.33 -23.23
C PHE A 3 -1.02 -21.15 -24.56
N LEU A 4 -0.11 -22.06 -24.91
CA LEU A 4 0.59 -22.04 -26.20
C LEU A 4 -0.38 -22.21 -27.38
N GLN A 5 -1.35 -23.12 -27.25
CA GLN A 5 -2.40 -23.27 -28.27
C GLN A 5 -3.29 -22.02 -28.39
N ARG A 6 -3.66 -21.39 -27.27
CA ARG A 6 -4.42 -20.14 -27.28
C ARG A 6 -3.64 -18.98 -27.92
N CYS A 7 -2.36 -18.83 -27.60
CA CYS A 7 -1.48 -17.84 -28.23
C CYS A 7 -1.31 -18.11 -29.73
N SER A 8 -1.14 -19.37 -30.13
CA SER A 8 -1.01 -19.75 -31.54
C SER A 8 -2.29 -19.47 -32.34
N ARG A 9 -3.48 -19.60 -31.74
CA ARG A 9 -4.76 -19.23 -32.39
C ARG A 9 -4.90 -17.73 -32.62
N ASN A 10 -4.28 -16.91 -31.79
CA ASN A 10 -4.30 -15.45 -31.93
C ASN A 10 -3.15 -14.92 -32.82
N ARG A 11 -2.24 -15.78 -33.28
CA ARG A 11 -1.14 -15.40 -34.17
C ARG A 11 -1.67 -15.26 -35.59
N GLN A 12 -1.54 -14.09 -36.20
CA GLN A 12 -1.80 -13.90 -37.62
C GLN A 12 -0.66 -14.52 -38.45
N THR A 13 -0.98 -15.46 -39.34
CA THR A 13 -0.06 -16.09 -40.29
C THR A 13 -0.57 -15.85 -41.71
N ARG A 14 0.31 -15.49 -42.64
CA ARG A 14 -0.05 -15.27 -44.06
C ARG A 14 1.07 -15.74 -44.97
N GLU A 15 0.75 -16.48 -46.02
CA GLU A 15 1.73 -17.09 -46.92
C GLU A 15 2.58 -16.03 -47.66
N THR A 16 3.84 -16.37 -47.96
CA THR A 16 4.68 -15.65 -48.94
C THR A 16 5.17 -16.66 -49.98
N ILE A 17 5.54 -16.19 -51.18
CA ILE A 17 6.04 -17.04 -52.28
C ILE A 17 7.28 -17.87 -51.89
N HIS A 18 8.05 -17.42 -50.89
CA HIS A 18 9.27 -18.09 -50.44
C HIS A 18 9.05 -18.99 -49.21
N ASN A 19 7.90 -18.92 -48.53
CA ASN A 19 7.60 -19.78 -47.37
C ASN A 19 6.07 -19.89 -47.13
N LYS A 20 5.51 -21.09 -47.38
CA LYS A 20 4.08 -21.43 -47.16
C LYS A 20 3.62 -21.28 -45.70
N ARG A 21 4.55 -21.18 -44.74
CA ARG A 21 4.25 -21.05 -43.30
C ARG A 21 5.00 -19.88 -42.67
N SER A 22 5.16 -18.78 -43.41
CA SER A 22 5.85 -17.60 -42.86
C SER A 22 5.01 -16.93 -41.77
N SER A 23 5.68 -16.59 -40.68
CA SER A 23 5.12 -15.74 -39.63
C SER A 23 5.61 -14.32 -39.83
N ARG A 24 4.73 -13.46 -40.34
CA ARG A 24 4.96 -12.02 -40.51
C ARG A 24 4.95 -11.25 -39.17
N SER A 25 5.39 -11.88 -38.09
CA SER A 25 5.44 -11.30 -36.75
C SER A 25 6.52 -12.00 -35.91
N HIS A 26 7.24 -11.20 -35.12
CA HIS A 26 8.11 -11.70 -34.05
C HIS A 26 7.24 -12.35 -32.97
N ALA A 27 7.63 -13.52 -32.49
CA ALA A 27 7.00 -14.17 -31.35
C ALA A 27 7.95 -14.19 -30.16
N ILE A 28 7.49 -13.68 -29.02
CA ILE A 28 8.20 -13.78 -27.74
C ILE A 28 7.34 -14.61 -26.80
N PHE A 29 7.89 -15.72 -26.33
CA PHE A 29 7.28 -16.55 -25.30
C PHE A 29 8.12 -16.45 -24.03
N THR A 30 7.55 -15.83 -22.99
CA THR A 30 8.24 -15.62 -21.72
C THR A 30 7.70 -16.54 -20.63
N ILE A 31 8.58 -17.29 -19.99
CA ILE A 31 8.29 -18.10 -18.80
C ILE A 31 8.88 -17.40 -17.58
N TYR A 32 8.05 -17.20 -16.55
CA TYR A 32 8.50 -16.79 -15.23
C TYR A 32 8.48 -17.99 -14.29
N LEU A 33 9.63 -18.32 -13.69
CA LEU A 33 9.75 -19.37 -12.69
C LEU A 33 10.10 -18.73 -11.34
N THR A 34 9.26 -18.92 -10.34
CA THR A 34 9.57 -18.51 -8.96
C THR A 34 9.86 -19.77 -8.15
N GLN A 35 11.06 -19.86 -7.59
CA GLN A 35 11.49 -20.98 -6.77
C GLN A 35 11.80 -20.53 -5.35
N ARG A 36 11.54 -21.41 -4.39
CA ARG A 36 11.98 -21.25 -3.00
C ARG A 36 13.20 -22.15 -2.80
N PRO A 37 14.42 -21.61 -2.65
CA PRO A 37 15.60 -22.44 -2.45
C PRO A 37 15.43 -23.28 -1.17
N ALA A 38 15.81 -24.55 -1.25
CA ALA A 38 15.78 -25.46 -0.11
C ALA A 38 16.69 -24.94 1.02
N ASN A 39 16.32 -25.24 2.27
CA ASN A 39 17.06 -24.78 3.44
C ASN A 39 18.50 -25.31 3.42
N VAL A 40 19.48 -24.41 3.35
CA VAL A 40 20.90 -24.78 3.52
C VAL A 40 21.26 -24.53 4.99
N ARG A 41 21.67 -25.59 5.70
CA ARG A 41 22.15 -25.56 7.11
C ARG A 41 21.16 -25.03 8.16
N GLY A 42 19.90 -25.48 8.12
CA GLY A 42 18.92 -25.18 9.20
C GLY A 42 18.48 -23.72 9.33
N LYS A 43 19.06 -22.80 8.55
CA LYS A 43 18.59 -21.42 8.41
C LYS A 43 17.54 -21.39 7.30
N GLN A 44 16.30 -21.04 7.64
CA GLN A 44 15.26 -20.83 6.64
C GLN A 44 15.74 -19.78 5.62
N SER A 45 15.83 -20.14 4.34
CA SER A 45 16.10 -19.15 3.30
C SER A 45 14.82 -18.37 3.01
N PHE A 46 14.86 -17.07 3.28
CA PHE A 46 13.69 -16.18 3.19
C PHE A 46 13.56 -15.49 1.83
N GLN A 47 14.45 -15.78 0.89
CA GLN A 47 14.51 -15.15 -0.43
C GLN A 47 13.89 -16.08 -1.47
N LEU A 48 12.89 -15.60 -2.20
CA LEU A 48 12.39 -16.27 -3.39
C LEU A 48 13.33 -15.94 -4.55
N ILE A 49 13.69 -16.91 -5.37
CA ILE A 49 14.45 -16.66 -6.59
C ILE A 49 13.45 -16.63 -7.74
N ARG A 50 13.46 -15.54 -8.52
CA ARG A 50 12.66 -15.44 -9.74
C ARG A 50 13.57 -15.53 -10.95
N SER A 51 13.23 -16.43 -11.86
CA SER A 51 13.88 -16.61 -13.15
C SER A 51 12.93 -16.18 -14.25
N LYS A 52 13.47 -15.57 -15.31
CA LYS A 52 12.75 -15.19 -16.53
C LYS A 52 13.46 -15.87 -17.70
N LEU A 53 12.73 -16.67 -18.46
CA LEU A 53 13.20 -17.28 -19.70
C LEU A 53 12.43 -16.69 -20.86
N ASN A 54 13.12 -16.11 -21.84
CA ASN A 54 12.53 -15.65 -23.09
C ASN A 54 12.92 -16.62 -24.21
N LEU A 55 11.92 -17.14 -24.92
CA LEU A 55 12.09 -17.85 -26.20
C LEU A 55 11.57 -16.93 -27.30
N VAL A 56 12.44 -16.57 -28.24
CA VAL A 56 12.15 -15.56 -29.25
C VAL A 56 12.31 -16.16 -30.64
N ASP A 57 11.27 -16.03 -31.45
CA ASP A 57 11.25 -16.35 -32.88
C ASP A 57 11.13 -15.03 -33.65
N LEU A 58 12.18 -14.66 -34.39
CA LEU A 58 12.21 -13.43 -35.15
C LEU A 58 11.63 -13.66 -36.55
N ALA A 59 10.80 -12.74 -37.02
CA ALA A 59 10.31 -12.71 -38.39
C ALA A 59 11.47 -12.57 -39.39
N GLY A 60 11.22 -12.98 -40.63
CA GLY A 60 12.19 -12.91 -41.71
C GLY A 60 12.72 -11.48 -41.95
N SER A 61 14.01 -11.39 -42.29
CA SER A 61 14.73 -10.12 -42.52
C SER A 61 14.83 -9.74 -44.00
N GLU A 62 14.04 -10.38 -44.87
CA GLU A 62 14.05 -10.13 -46.31
C GLU A 62 13.62 -8.69 -46.66
N ARG A 63 14.29 -8.13 -47.68
CA ARG A 63 14.00 -6.76 -48.14
C ARG A 63 12.62 -6.67 -48.80
N ALA A 64 11.93 -5.57 -48.52
CA ALA A 64 10.64 -5.25 -49.12
C ALA A 64 10.66 -5.31 -50.66
N SER A 65 11.77 -4.96 -51.32
CA SER A 65 11.91 -5.00 -52.79
C SER A 65 11.84 -6.41 -53.40
N LYS A 66 12.24 -7.45 -52.65
CA LYS A 66 12.06 -8.87 -53.04
C LYS A 66 10.68 -9.40 -52.66
N ALA A 67 10.04 -8.81 -51.65
CA ALA A 67 8.67 -9.14 -51.26
C ALA A 67 7.62 -8.54 -52.23
N SER A 68 7.88 -7.38 -52.81
CA SER A 68 6.99 -6.73 -53.79
C SER A 68 7.10 -7.33 -55.20
N SER A 69 8.28 -7.80 -55.63
CA SER A 69 8.42 -8.58 -56.88
C SER A 69 7.74 -9.95 -56.79
N ALA A 70 7.52 -10.46 -55.58
CA ALA A 70 6.66 -11.61 -55.32
C ALA A 70 5.15 -11.23 -55.39
N SER A 71 4.73 -10.04 -54.92
CA SER A 71 3.30 -9.62 -54.99
C SER A 71 2.75 -9.61 -56.41
N LEU A 72 3.57 -9.22 -57.40
CA LEU A 72 3.24 -9.24 -58.84
C LEU A 72 2.91 -10.65 -59.40
N LEU A 73 3.28 -11.73 -58.70
CA LEU A 73 2.98 -13.11 -59.12
C LEU A 73 1.73 -13.70 -58.45
N ILE A 74 1.16 -13.04 -57.44
CA ILE A 74 0.00 -13.54 -56.68
C ILE A 74 -1.33 -13.21 -57.40
N ASP A 75 -1.33 -12.33 -58.38
CA ASP A 75 -2.55 -11.81 -59.00
C ASP A 75 -3.14 -12.65 -60.16
N LYS A 76 -2.96 -13.97 -60.15
CA LYS A 76 -3.75 -14.88 -61.00
C LYS A 76 -4.98 -15.47 -60.31
N LYS A 77 -5.10 -15.29 -58.98
CA LYS A 77 -6.19 -15.86 -58.16
C LYS A 77 -7.30 -14.85 -57.79
N HIS A 78 -7.10 -13.56 -58.04
CA HIS A 78 -8.02 -12.48 -57.65
C HIS A 78 -8.68 -11.75 -58.84
N ARG A 79 -9.15 -12.48 -59.86
CA ARG A 79 -9.82 -11.93 -61.05
C ARG A 79 -11.15 -11.16 -60.79
N HIS A 80 -11.54 -10.94 -59.52
CA HIS A 80 -12.78 -10.26 -59.14
C HIS A 80 -12.59 -9.08 -58.17
N LEU A 81 -11.36 -8.68 -57.84
CA LEU A 81 -11.13 -7.48 -57.02
C LEU A 81 -11.03 -6.23 -57.91
N THR A 82 -11.61 -5.11 -57.47
CA THR A 82 -11.50 -3.82 -58.16
C THR A 82 -10.09 -3.23 -57.98
N LEU A 83 -9.63 -2.39 -58.91
CA LEU A 83 -8.31 -1.73 -58.86
C LEU A 83 -8.04 -1.07 -57.48
N SER A 84 -9.07 -0.41 -56.92
CA SER A 84 -9.03 0.21 -55.60
C SER A 84 -8.82 -0.76 -54.43
N GLN A 85 -9.30 -1.99 -54.53
CA GLN A 85 -9.11 -3.03 -53.51
C GLN A 85 -7.71 -3.65 -53.59
N VAL A 86 -7.15 -3.76 -54.80
CA VAL A 86 -5.77 -4.20 -55.02
C VAL A 86 -4.78 -3.17 -54.46
N GLU A 87 -4.98 -1.88 -54.76
CA GLU A 87 -4.17 -0.78 -54.23
C GLU A 87 -4.23 -0.68 -52.69
N ALA A 88 -5.42 -0.83 -52.11
CA ALA A 88 -5.60 -0.85 -50.66
C ALA A 88 -4.88 -2.05 -50.03
N ALA A 89 -4.98 -3.25 -50.62
CA ALA A 89 -4.30 -4.43 -50.14
C ALA A 89 -2.77 -4.28 -50.22
N ASP A 90 -2.22 -3.82 -51.34
CA ASP A 90 -0.77 -3.60 -51.51
C ASP A 90 -0.23 -2.55 -50.52
N SER A 91 -1.00 -1.50 -50.25
CA SER A 91 -0.63 -0.48 -49.26
C SER A 91 -0.53 -1.03 -47.83
N VAL A 92 -1.40 -1.96 -47.44
CA VAL A 92 -1.39 -2.62 -46.13
C VAL A 92 -0.22 -3.59 -46.02
N HIS A 93 0.06 -4.37 -47.08
CA HIS A 93 1.19 -5.30 -47.13
C HIS A 93 2.55 -4.60 -47.08
N GLY A 94 2.68 -3.47 -47.80
CA GLY A 94 3.88 -2.64 -47.77
C GLY A 94 4.15 -2.08 -46.38
N ARG A 95 3.12 -1.57 -45.70
CA ARG A 95 3.21 -1.06 -44.31
C ARG A 95 3.57 -2.16 -43.30
N GLU A 96 3.01 -3.35 -43.44
CA GLU A 96 3.31 -4.51 -42.58
C GLU A 96 4.79 -4.91 -42.70
N THR A 97 5.27 -5.13 -43.93
CA THR A 97 6.66 -5.50 -44.24
C THR A 97 7.64 -4.42 -43.76
N ALA A 98 7.27 -3.14 -43.91
CA ALA A 98 8.07 -2.01 -43.43
C ALA A 98 8.19 -2.01 -41.89
N ASN A 99 7.12 -2.34 -41.16
CA ASN A 99 7.13 -2.37 -39.70
C ASN A 99 7.96 -3.53 -39.13
N ILE A 100 7.93 -4.71 -39.77
CA ILE A 100 8.78 -5.85 -39.40
C ILE A 100 10.26 -5.44 -39.55
N ASN A 101 10.62 -4.91 -40.72
CA ASN A 101 11.97 -4.47 -41.01
C ASN A 101 12.42 -3.32 -40.12
N LYS A 102 11.52 -2.41 -39.73
CA LYS A 102 11.81 -1.35 -38.74
C LYS A 102 12.25 -1.94 -37.41
N SER A 103 11.52 -2.93 -36.87
CA SER A 103 11.88 -3.55 -35.59
C SER A 103 13.21 -4.31 -35.63
N LEU A 104 13.51 -5.00 -36.74
CA LEU A 104 14.80 -5.68 -36.95
C LEU A 104 15.96 -4.70 -37.15
N LEU A 105 15.73 -3.58 -37.82
CA LEU A 105 16.71 -2.51 -37.97
C LEU A 105 17.05 -1.88 -36.62
N CYS A 106 16.04 -1.55 -35.80
CA CYS A 106 16.24 -1.06 -34.44
C CYS A 106 17.01 -2.09 -33.60
N LEU A 107 16.69 -3.38 -33.73
CA LEU A 107 17.43 -4.46 -33.06
C LEU A 107 18.90 -4.51 -33.50
N GLY A 108 19.18 -4.36 -34.80
CA GLY A 108 20.54 -4.27 -35.33
C GLY A 108 21.33 -3.09 -34.76
N ARG A 109 20.70 -1.92 -34.65
CA ARG A 109 21.31 -0.72 -34.02
C ARG A 109 21.65 -0.96 -32.55
N VAL A 110 20.75 -1.59 -31.80
CA VAL A 110 20.98 -1.97 -30.39
C VAL A 110 22.18 -2.92 -30.29
N ILE A 111 22.25 -3.94 -31.15
CA ILE A 111 23.37 -4.89 -31.18
C ILE A 111 24.69 -4.19 -31.50
N GLN A 112 24.72 -3.29 -32.47
CA GLN A 112 25.93 -2.55 -32.84
C GLN A 112 26.40 -1.63 -31.71
N ALA A 113 25.46 -0.92 -31.05
CA ALA A 113 25.78 -0.08 -29.90
C ALA A 113 26.35 -0.90 -28.73
N LEU A 114 25.79 -2.09 -28.48
CA LEU A 114 26.23 -2.96 -27.39
C LEU A 114 27.56 -3.66 -27.66
N SER A 115 27.84 -4.02 -28.92
CA SER A 115 29.08 -4.73 -29.30
C SER A 115 30.30 -3.82 -29.38
N SER A 116 30.10 -2.54 -29.74
CA SER A 116 31.20 -1.57 -29.91
C SER A 116 31.82 -1.07 -28.60
N SER A 117 31.28 -1.44 -27.43
CA SER A 117 31.80 -1.07 -26.09
C SER A 117 32.03 0.44 -25.86
N SER A 118 31.42 1.30 -26.68
CA SER A 118 31.71 2.73 -26.77
C SER A 118 31.00 3.59 -25.71
N GLY A 119 30.24 2.98 -24.80
CA GLY A 119 29.44 3.70 -23.81
C GLY A 119 28.32 4.58 -24.41
N MET A 120 28.09 4.50 -25.72
CA MET A 120 27.04 5.25 -26.41
C MET A 120 25.64 4.83 -25.95
N HIS A 121 24.69 5.77 -26.04
CA HIS A 121 23.28 5.51 -25.76
C HIS A 121 22.75 4.33 -26.58
N VAL A 122 22.15 3.34 -25.91
CA VAL A 122 21.56 2.17 -26.57
C VAL A 122 20.06 2.41 -26.81
N PRO A 123 19.58 2.42 -28.07
CA PRO A 123 18.24 2.89 -28.43
C PRO A 123 17.13 1.84 -28.21
N TYR A 124 17.04 1.22 -27.03
CA TYR A 124 16.02 0.18 -26.76
C TYR A 124 14.57 0.65 -26.95
N ARG A 125 14.32 1.95 -26.80
CA ARG A 125 12.97 2.54 -26.84
C ARG A 125 12.39 2.68 -28.26
N GLU A 126 13.22 2.58 -29.30
CA GLU A 126 12.78 2.79 -30.69
C GLU A 126 11.84 1.70 -31.22
N SER A 127 11.83 0.51 -30.62
CA SER A 127 10.88 -0.55 -30.95
C SER A 127 10.35 -1.27 -29.71
N THR A 128 9.14 -1.85 -29.81
CA THR A 128 8.57 -2.69 -28.74
C THR A 128 9.42 -3.94 -28.50
N LEU A 129 9.96 -4.53 -29.58
CA LEU A 129 10.82 -5.71 -29.52
C LEU A 129 12.07 -5.45 -28.67
N THR A 130 12.80 -4.38 -28.99
CA THR A 130 14.03 -4.00 -28.26
C THR A 130 13.75 -3.60 -26.81
N ARG A 131 12.58 -3.03 -26.50
CA ARG A 131 12.16 -2.75 -25.12
C ARG A 131 11.93 -4.03 -24.32
N LEU A 132 11.22 -4.99 -24.90
CA LEU A 132 10.89 -6.25 -24.24
C LEU A 132 12.14 -7.12 -24.01
N LEU A 133 13.14 -7.00 -24.89
CA LEU A 133 14.39 -7.74 -24.87
C LEU A 133 15.56 -6.95 -24.27
N ALA A 134 15.33 -5.78 -23.68
CA ALA A 134 16.40 -4.93 -23.14
C ALA A 134 17.20 -5.63 -22.02
N ASP A 135 16.56 -6.47 -21.21
CA ASP A 135 17.24 -7.30 -20.20
C ASP A 135 17.97 -8.51 -20.80
N SER A 136 17.57 -8.91 -22.00
CA SER A 136 18.13 -10.03 -22.76
C SER A 136 19.34 -9.58 -23.59
N LEU A 137 19.40 -8.32 -24.01
CA LEU A 137 20.48 -7.77 -24.83
C LEU A 137 21.19 -6.70 -24.01
N GLY A 138 22.41 -6.96 -23.51
CA GLY A 138 23.18 -6.02 -22.68
C GLY A 138 22.75 -5.95 -21.21
N GLY A 139 21.96 -6.92 -20.72
CA GLY A 139 21.38 -6.91 -19.38
C GLY A 139 21.82 -8.07 -18.48
N THR A 140 20.90 -8.52 -17.63
CA THR A 140 21.14 -9.52 -16.57
C THR A 140 20.78 -10.95 -16.96
N THR A 141 20.57 -11.21 -18.25
CA THR A 141 20.11 -12.51 -18.75
C THR A 141 21.24 -13.23 -19.50
N LYS A 142 21.30 -14.56 -19.38
CA LYS A 142 22.09 -15.38 -20.31
C LYS A 142 21.38 -15.43 -21.65
N THR A 143 22.06 -15.04 -22.72
CA THR A 143 21.41 -14.89 -24.03
C THR A 143 22.14 -15.68 -25.09
N LEU A 144 21.35 -16.44 -25.85
CA LEU A 144 21.80 -17.23 -26.99
C LEU A 144 21.05 -16.73 -28.23
N LEU A 145 21.77 -16.46 -29.30
CA LEU A 145 21.21 -16.13 -30.61
C LEU A 145 21.52 -17.26 -31.58
N ILE A 146 20.50 -17.80 -32.22
CA ILE A 146 20.63 -18.87 -33.22
C ILE A 146 20.42 -18.24 -34.59
N ALA A 147 21.45 -18.27 -35.43
CA ALA A 147 21.40 -17.78 -36.80
C ALA A 147 20.99 -18.90 -37.75
N THR A 148 19.81 -18.78 -38.37
CA THR A 148 19.34 -19.72 -39.39
C THR A 148 19.74 -19.22 -40.78
N ILE A 149 20.47 -20.04 -41.53
CA ILE A 149 21.00 -19.67 -42.86
C ILE A 149 20.43 -20.58 -43.96
N GLY A 150 20.35 -20.03 -45.18
CA GLY A 150 19.97 -20.79 -46.38
C GLY A 150 21.21 -21.31 -47.12
N PRO A 151 21.27 -22.59 -47.51
CA PRO A 151 22.41 -23.17 -48.22
C PRO A 151 22.40 -22.90 -49.74
N CYS A 152 21.40 -22.20 -50.27
CA CYS A 152 21.20 -22.01 -51.71
C CYS A 152 21.86 -20.71 -52.22
N GLU A 153 22.37 -20.73 -53.46
CA GLU A 153 23.05 -19.58 -54.09
C GLU A 153 22.15 -18.34 -54.18
N ASN A 154 20.87 -18.52 -54.51
CA ASN A 154 19.87 -17.44 -54.53
C ASN A 154 19.65 -16.77 -53.16
N THR A 155 20.05 -17.42 -52.06
CA THR A 155 19.98 -16.90 -50.68
C THR A 155 21.32 -16.41 -50.14
N ALA A 156 22.43 -16.58 -50.87
CA ALA A 156 23.78 -16.30 -50.38
C ALA A 156 23.96 -14.88 -49.81
N ALA A 157 23.38 -13.87 -50.47
CA ALA A 157 23.43 -12.48 -50.01
C ALA A 157 22.69 -12.26 -48.67
N GLU A 158 21.57 -12.95 -48.43
CA GLU A 158 20.86 -12.85 -47.16
C GLU A 158 21.57 -13.68 -46.07
N THR A 159 22.07 -14.86 -46.42
CA THR A 159 22.91 -15.69 -45.53
C THR A 159 24.12 -14.91 -45.01
N LYS A 160 24.83 -14.18 -45.89
CA LYS A 160 25.96 -13.32 -45.49
C LYS A 160 25.54 -12.27 -44.46
N ARG A 161 24.41 -11.58 -44.68
CA ARG A 161 23.90 -10.57 -43.73
C ARG A 161 23.52 -11.17 -42.38
N THR A 162 22.87 -12.33 -42.38
CA THR A 162 22.51 -13.02 -41.13
C THR A 162 23.78 -13.41 -40.33
N LEU A 163 24.84 -13.84 -41.02
CA LEU A 163 26.12 -14.13 -40.37
C LEU A 163 26.83 -12.88 -39.85
N GLU A 164 26.83 -11.77 -40.60
CA GLU A 164 27.36 -10.47 -40.13
C GLU A 164 26.59 -9.97 -38.90
N TYR A 165 25.28 -10.15 -38.89
CA TYR A 165 24.40 -9.82 -37.77
C TYR A 165 24.73 -10.65 -36.53
N ALA A 166 24.88 -11.97 -36.69
CA ALA A 166 25.25 -12.88 -35.61
C ALA A 166 26.66 -12.58 -35.09
N SER A 167 27.61 -12.28 -35.97
CA SER A 167 28.96 -11.87 -35.61
C SER A 167 28.96 -10.59 -34.77
N SER A 168 28.14 -9.61 -35.12
CA SER A 168 27.97 -8.39 -34.31
C SER A 168 27.35 -8.70 -32.95
N ALA A 169 26.33 -9.55 -32.90
CA ALA A 169 25.67 -9.96 -31.67
C ALA A 169 26.61 -10.71 -30.70
N LYS A 170 27.59 -11.45 -31.22
CA LYS A 170 28.62 -12.14 -30.42
C LYS A 170 29.44 -11.17 -29.54
N GLY A 171 29.57 -9.90 -29.93
CA GLY A 171 30.29 -8.89 -29.16
C GLY A 171 29.55 -8.39 -27.92
N ILE A 172 28.27 -8.72 -27.75
CA ILE A 172 27.45 -8.24 -26.62
C ILE A 172 27.88 -8.94 -25.33
N LYS A 173 28.14 -8.16 -24.29
CA LYS A 173 28.44 -8.65 -22.95
C LYS A 173 27.24 -8.48 -22.03
N ASN A 174 26.70 -9.60 -21.57
CA ASN A 174 25.68 -9.63 -20.50
C ASN A 174 26.34 -9.97 -19.17
N THR A 175 25.73 -9.51 -18.07
CA THR A 175 26.16 -9.82 -16.70
C THR A 175 25.03 -10.56 -15.99
N PRO A 176 24.93 -11.90 -16.12
CA PRO A 176 23.83 -12.66 -15.54
C PRO A 176 23.78 -12.53 -14.01
N VAL A 177 22.64 -12.11 -13.47
CA VAL A 177 22.44 -11.91 -12.01
C VAL A 177 21.23 -12.68 -11.52
N MET A 178 21.37 -13.38 -10.39
CA MET A 178 20.27 -14.02 -9.68
C MET A 178 19.31 -12.97 -9.11
N THR A 179 18.03 -13.03 -9.49
CA THR A 179 17.01 -12.08 -9.02
C THR A 179 16.30 -12.65 -7.79
N TYR A 180 16.46 -11.98 -6.65
CA TYR A 180 15.78 -12.32 -5.41
C TYR A 180 14.55 -11.43 -5.20
N LEU A 181 13.43 -12.05 -4.83
CA LEU A 181 12.22 -11.35 -4.38
C LEU A 181 12.07 -11.54 -2.87
N SER A 182 11.81 -10.42 -2.19
CA SER A 182 11.33 -10.42 -0.81
C SER A 182 9.86 -10.85 -0.78
N ASP A 183 9.55 -11.95 -0.08
CA ASP A 183 8.19 -12.47 0.12
C ASP A 183 7.36 -11.46 0.94
N PRO A 184 6.31 -10.81 0.37
CA PRO A 184 5.52 -9.79 1.05
C PRO A 184 4.85 -10.32 2.32
N LYS A 185 4.33 -11.56 2.28
CA LYS A 185 3.62 -12.18 3.41
C LYS A 185 4.55 -12.35 4.62
N LYS A 186 5.83 -12.67 4.38
CA LYS A 186 6.81 -12.87 5.46
C LYS A 186 7.50 -11.58 5.94
N ARG A 187 7.39 -10.46 5.23
CA ARG A 187 7.81 -9.13 5.74
C ARG A 187 6.92 -8.71 6.90
N ASP A 188 5.62 -8.98 6.77
CA ASP A 188 4.64 -8.70 7.81
C ASP A 188 4.81 -9.64 9.00
N GLU A 189 5.08 -10.94 8.78
CA GLU A 189 5.45 -11.88 9.86
C GLU A 189 6.68 -11.41 10.66
N LYS A 190 7.74 -10.92 9.99
CA LYS A 190 8.93 -10.37 10.69
C LYS A 190 8.60 -9.12 11.51
N LYS A 191 7.76 -8.22 10.98
CA LYS A 191 7.29 -7.04 11.71
C LYS A 191 6.49 -7.44 12.96
N VAL A 192 5.56 -8.39 12.81
CA VAL A 192 4.74 -8.93 13.91
C VAL A 192 5.61 -9.60 14.95
N PHE A 193 6.56 -10.45 14.55
CA PHE A 193 7.49 -11.10 15.48
C PHE A 193 8.34 -10.09 16.26
N LYS A 194 8.87 -9.07 15.57
CA LYS A 194 9.63 -8.00 16.23
C LYS A 194 8.75 -7.24 17.22
N LYS A 195 7.50 -6.94 16.87
CA LYS A 195 6.53 -6.27 17.76
C LYS A 195 6.27 -7.10 19.02
N LYS A 196 5.91 -8.38 18.87
CA LYS A 196 5.70 -9.29 20.02
C LYS A 196 6.94 -9.41 20.91
N LYS A 197 8.13 -9.44 20.32
CA LYS A 197 9.39 -9.46 21.08
C LYS A 197 9.60 -8.18 21.89
N MET A 198 9.27 -7.01 21.34
CA MET A 198 9.35 -5.73 22.05
C MET A 198 8.33 -5.64 23.18
N GLU A 199 7.08 -6.03 22.94
CA GLU A 199 6.02 -6.07 23.96
C GLU A 199 6.44 -6.96 25.15
N LYS A 200 6.99 -8.15 24.88
CA LYS A 200 7.50 -9.04 25.94
C LYS A 200 8.68 -8.43 26.73
N LEU A 201 9.54 -7.67 26.07
CA LEU A 201 10.68 -7.01 26.71
C LEU A 201 10.22 -5.84 27.59
N GLU A 202 9.20 -5.10 27.17
CA GLU A 202 8.57 -4.01 27.92
C GLU A 202 7.92 -4.54 29.21
N LEU A 203 7.13 -5.62 29.13
CA LEU A 203 6.54 -6.25 30.32
C LEU A 203 7.62 -6.76 31.30
N LEU A 204 8.71 -7.31 30.78
CA LEU A 204 9.84 -7.72 31.61
C LEU A 204 10.51 -6.52 32.30
N HIS A 205 10.57 -5.37 31.63
CA HIS A 205 11.10 -4.14 32.23
C HIS A 205 10.23 -3.67 33.39
N TYR A 206 8.90 -3.63 33.23
CA TYR A 206 7.98 -3.30 34.32
C TYR A 206 8.14 -4.25 35.51
N LYS A 207 8.21 -5.57 35.27
CA LYS A 207 8.44 -6.55 36.35
C LYS A 207 9.75 -6.31 37.10
N LYS A 208 10.83 -5.93 36.41
CA LYS A 208 12.12 -5.62 37.06
C LYS A 208 12.03 -4.36 37.92
N VAL A 209 11.37 -3.31 37.44
CA VAL A 209 11.19 -2.07 38.21
C VAL A 209 10.33 -2.32 39.45
N LEU A 210 9.26 -3.10 39.33
CA LEU A 210 8.41 -3.47 40.47
C LEU A 210 9.09 -4.43 41.46
N ALA A 211 10.11 -5.18 41.03
CA ALA A 211 10.93 -5.96 41.95
C ALA A 211 11.84 -5.08 42.83
N THR A 212 12.23 -3.89 42.33
CA THR A 212 13.04 -2.92 43.09
C THR A 212 12.19 -1.93 43.89
N ASP A 213 11.05 -1.52 43.36
CA ASP A 213 10.09 -0.63 44.00
C ASP A 213 8.66 -1.15 43.77
N PRO A 214 8.19 -2.06 44.65
CA PRO A 214 6.85 -2.63 44.53
C PRO A 214 5.72 -1.62 44.69
N SER A 215 6.00 -0.46 45.28
CA SER A 215 4.99 0.56 45.64
C SER A 215 4.72 1.59 44.54
N ASN A 216 5.42 1.48 43.41
CA ASN A 216 5.38 2.48 42.35
C ASN A 216 4.05 2.46 41.57
N ALA A 217 3.05 3.21 42.04
CA ALA A 217 1.71 3.28 41.46
C ALA A 217 1.70 3.64 39.96
N GLY A 218 2.62 4.50 39.50
CA GLY A 218 2.72 4.87 38.09
C GLY A 218 3.20 3.71 37.20
N VAL A 219 4.18 2.93 37.68
CA VAL A 219 4.67 1.73 36.99
C VAL A 219 3.62 0.63 37.01
N ILE A 220 2.93 0.43 38.14
CA ILE A 220 1.82 -0.52 38.26
C ILE A 220 0.72 -0.17 37.26
N ASN A 221 0.30 1.09 37.20
CA ASN A 221 -0.69 1.58 36.23
C ASN A 221 -0.26 1.28 34.79
N ASN A 222 0.98 1.62 34.42
CA ASN A 222 1.48 1.41 33.07
C ASN A 222 1.62 -0.09 32.74
N TYR A 223 2.00 -0.91 33.71
CA TYR A 223 2.10 -2.37 33.54
C TYR A 223 0.71 -3.00 33.31
N ALA A 224 -0.28 -2.64 34.13
CA ALA A 224 -1.66 -3.09 33.96
C ALA A 224 -2.23 -2.67 32.60
N MET A 225 -2.01 -1.42 32.18
CA MET A 225 -2.43 -0.93 30.86
C MET A 225 -1.70 -1.64 29.71
N ALA A 226 -0.40 -1.94 29.86
CA ALA A 226 0.37 -2.68 28.86
C ALA A 226 -0.12 -4.12 28.71
N LEU A 227 -0.53 -4.78 29.80
CA LEU A 227 -1.16 -6.10 29.77
C LEU A 227 -2.52 -6.06 29.03
N LEU A 228 -3.36 -5.05 29.29
CA LEU A 228 -4.65 -4.89 28.61
C LEU A 228 -4.53 -4.61 27.10
N HIS A 229 -3.44 -3.96 26.68
CA HIS A 229 -3.23 -3.55 25.28
C HIS A 229 -2.36 -4.51 24.47
N ARG A 230 -2.12 -5.73 24.98
CA ARG A 230 -1.34 -6.72 24.26
C ARG A 230 -1.96 -7.08 22.91
N SER A 231 -1.09 -7.33 21.94
CA SER A 231 -1.50 -7.60 20.57
C SER A 231 -2.13 -8.98 20.34
N ASP A 232 -1.94 -9.92 21.27
CA ASP A 232 -2.52 -11.26 21.23
C ASP A 232 -3.95 -11.31 21.78
N GLY A 233 -4.37 -10.33 22.58
CA GLY A 233 -5.71 -10.31 23.19
C GLY A 233 -5.87 -11.26 24.38
N ASP A 234 -4.82 -12.03 24.71
CA ASP A 234 -4.78 -12.99 25.82
C ASP A 234 -4.38 -12.30 27.15
N ALA A 235 -4.93 -11.12 27.41
CA ALA A 235 -4.68 -10.43 28.67
C ALA A 235 -5.37 -11.22 29.80
N ASP A 236 -4.59 -11.63 30.80
CA ASP A 236 -5.14 -12.19 32.03
C ASP A 236 -5.82 -11.05 32.81
N ILE A 237 -7.15 -11.03 32.76
CA ILE A 237 -7.97 -9.98 33.37
C ILE A 237 -7.89 -10.04 34.89
N ASP A 238 -7.67 -11.23 35.47
CA ASP A 238 -7.53 -11.40 36.90
C ASP A 238 -6.16 -10.85 37.37
N GLU A 239 -5.06 -11.12 36.62
CA GLU A 239 -3.74 -10.50 36.90
C GLU A 239 -3.81 -8.97 36.82
N VAL A 240 -4.53 -8.42 35.84
CA VAL A 240 -4.68 -6.97 35.67
C VAL A 240 -5.44 -6.34 36.83
N GLU A 241 -6.53 -6.96 37.29
CA GLU A 241 -7.30 -6.46 38.42
C GLU A 241 -6.47 -6.46 39.71
N GLU A 242 -5.76 -7.56 39.98
CA GLU A 242 -4.86 -7.67 41.14
C GLU A 242 -3.80 -6.54 41.14
N LEU A 243 -3.24 -6.21 39.97
CA LEU A 243 -2.30 -5.10 39.85
C LEU A 243 -2.94 -3.76 40.19
N PHE A 244 -4.16 -3.48 39.71
CA PHE A 244 -4.84 -2.24 40.04
C PHE A 244 -5.17 -2.13 41.53
N GLU A 245 -5.67 -3.22 42.14
CA GLU A 245 -5.98 -3.28 43.57
C GLU A 245 -4.72 -3.02 44.39
N ARG A 246 -3.64 -3.75 44.12
CA ARG A 246 -2.34 -3.56 44.81
C ARG A 246 -1.77 -2.16 44.62
N GLY A 247 -1.92 -1.57 43.44
CA GLY A 247 -1.48 -0.20 43.19
C GLY A 247 -2.23 0.82 44.06
N LEU A 248 -3.54 0.61 44.26
CA LEU A 248 -4.37 1.46 45.11
C LEU A 248 -4.16 1.19 46.59
N GLU A 249 -3.78 -0.02 46.99
CA GLU A 249 -3.31 -0.30 48.36
C GLU A 249 -2.06 0.53 48.71
N TYR A 250 -1.08 0.59 47.79
CA TYR A 250 0.13 1.39 48.00
C TYR A 250 -0.10 2.89 47.85
N SER A 251 -1.02 3.32 46.99
CA SER A 251 -1.30 4.74 46.73
C SER A 251 -2.79 5.00 46.53
N PRO A 252 -3.58 5.07 47.62
CA PRO A 252 -5.04 5.21 47.57
C PRO A 252 -5.51 6.49 46.86
N HIS A 253 -4.68 7.53 46.84
CA HIS A 253 -5.02 8.85 46.26
C HIS A 253 -4.43 9.05 44.86
N HIS A 254 -3.93 8.01 44.20
CA HIS A 254 -3.34 8.14 42.86
C HIS A 254 -4.43 8.23 41.78
N ALA A 255 -4.72 9.45 41.32
CA ALA A 255 -5.85 9.76 40.45
C ALA A 255 -5.87 9.01 39.09
N GLU A 256 -4.72 8.88 38.41
CA GLU A 256 -4.68 8.25 37.07
C GLU A 256 -4.92 6.72 37.15
N LEU A 257 -4.29 6.05 38.11
CA LEU A 257 -4.48 4.64 38.46
C LEU A 257 -5.95 4.36 38.82
N ALA A 258 -6.53 5.14 39.74
CA ALA A 258 -7.95 4.97 40.12
C ALA A 258 -8.89 5.17 38.93
N SER A 259 -8.63 6.17 38.09
CA SER A 259 -9.40 6.42 36.86
C SER A 259 -9.34 5.22 35.90
N ASN A 260 -8.15 4.68 35.67
CA ASN A 260 -7.94 3.55 34.77
C ASN A 260 -8.55 2.26 35.34
N TYR A 261 -8.44 2.04 36.65
CA TYR A 261 -9.07 0.91 37.33
C TYR A 261 -10.59 0.96 37.20
N ALA A 262 -11.22 2.11 37.48
CA ALA A 262 -12.66 2.27 37.33
C ALA A 262 -13.14 2.04 35.88
N LEU A 263 -12.38 2.52 34.88
CA LEU A 263 -12.68 2.24 33.48
C LEU A 263 -12.50 0.76 33.12
N PHE A 264 -11.51 0.08 33.70
CA PHE A 264 -11.30 -1.36 33.56
C PHE A 264 -12.49 -2.15 34.15
N LEU A 265 -12.90 -1.84 35.38
CA LEU A 265 -14.07 -2.46 36.02
C LEU A 265 -15.33 -2.31 35.16
N ALA A 266 -15.57 -1.11 34.63
CA ALA A 266 -16.72 -0.83 33.77
C ALA A 266 -16.68 -1.58 32.44
N ARG A 267 -15.52 -1.68 31.78
CA ARG A 267 -15.40 -2.25 30.43
C ARG A 267 -15.22 -3.77 30.43
N ASN A 268 -14.38 -4.27 31.33
CA ASN A 268 -13.92 -5.67 31.34
C ASN A 268 -14.77 -6.52 32.29
N ARG A 269 -15.08 -6.01 33.49
CA ARG A 269 -15.91 -6.73 34.48
C ARG A 269 -17.39 -6.40 34.39
N ARG A 270 -17.75 -5.28 33.75
CA ARG A 270 -19.11 -4.70 33.78
C ARG A 270 -19.61 -4.42 35.20
N ASP A 271 -18.69 -4.20 36.15
CA ASP A 271 -19.03 -3.83 37.52
C ASP A 271 -19.11 -2.30 37.63
N PHE A 272 -20.30 -1.78 37.38
CA PHE A 272 -20.54 -0.34 37.39
C PHE A 272 -20.62 0.24 38.80
N ILE A 273 -20.95 -0.59 39.79
CA ILE A 273 -21.09 -0.16 41.19
C ILE A 273 -19.71 0.09 41.78
N ARG A 274 -18.79 -0.87 41.64
CA ARG A 274 -17.39 -0.69 42.06
C ARG A 274 -16.73 0.42 41.25
N ALA A 275 -16.92 0.46 39.93
CA ALA A 275 -16.36 1.53 39.10
C ALA A 275 -16.80 2.92 39.58
N ARG A 276 -18.09 3.10 39.90
CA ARG A 276 -18.61 4.36 40.46
C ARG A 276 -17.95 4.69 41.79
N SER A 277 -17.90 3.73 42.71
CA SER A 277 -17.30 3.93 44.04
C SER A 277 -15.82 4.36 43.93
N VAL A 278 -15.04 3.72 43.06
CA VAL A 278 -13.64 4.08 42.82
C VAL A 278 -13.52 5.50 42.26
N PHE A 279 -14.39 5.90 41.31
CA PHE A 279 -14.39 7.26 40.79
C PHE A 279 -14.74 8.30 41.86
N GLU A 280 -15.76 8.05 42.69
CA GLU A 280 -16.18 8.95 43.75
C GLU A 280 -15.06 9.16 44.78
N GLN A 281 -14.43 8.09 45.26
CA GLN A 281 -13.27 8.15 46.17
C GLN A 281 -12.08 8.89 45.54
N ALA A 282 -11.80 8.65 44.26
CA ALA A 282 -10.73 9.35 43.55
C ALA A 282 -11.01 10.86 43.43
N VAL A 283 -12.26 11.25 43.18
CA VAL A 283 -12.67 12.66 43.07
C VAL A 283 -12.66 13.34 44.44
N GLU A 284 -13.05 12.65 45.51
CA GLU A 284 -12.97 13.18 46.88
C GLU A 284 -11.52 13.50 47.26
N SER A 285 -10.59 12.62 46.95
CA SER A 285 -9.16 12.83 47.21
C SER A 285 -8.49 13.84 46.26
N ASN A 286 -8.97 13.95 45.02
CA ASN A 286 -8.38 14.78 43.98
C ASN A 286 -9.42 15.66 43.25
N PRO A 287 -10.08 16.61 43.94
CA PRO A 287 -11.25 17.32 43.43
C PRO A 287 -10.95 18.29 42.26
N ARG A 288 -9.67 18.58 42.00
CA ARG A 288 -9.21 19.45 40.89
C ARG A 288 -8.41 18.70 39.83
N HIS A 289 -8.40 17.37 39.83
CA HIS A 289 -7.65 16.63 38.83
C HIS A 289 -8.43 16.52 37.51
N SER A 290 -8.08 17.35 36.54
CA SER A 290 -8.83 17.52 35.28
C SER A 290 -9.12 16.21 34.51
N LYS A 291 -8.10 15.36 34.28
CA LYS A 291 -8.29 14.10 33.53
C LYS A 291 -9.22 13.10 34.23
N LEU A 292 -9.09 12.95 35.55
CA LEU A 292 -9.95 12.10 36.40
C LEU A 292 -11.41 12.56 36.28
N LEU A 293 -11.66 13.87 36.48
CA LEU A 293 -13.00 14.44 36.37
C LEU A 293 -13.60 14.23 34.97
N SER A 294 -12.79 14.38 33.91
CA SER A 294 -13.22 14.12 32.53
C SER A 294 -13.53 12.64 32.29
N ASN A 295 -12.69 11.73 32.77
CA ASN A 295 -12.91 10.29 32.67
C ASN A 295 -14.18 9.85 33.43
N TYR A 296 -14.39 10.40 34.63
CA TYR A 296 -15.61 10.14 35.40
C TYR A 296 -16.85 10.66 34.69
N ALA A 297 -16.78 11.87 34.11
CA ALA A 297 -17.89 12.41 33.33
C ALA A 297 -18.23 11.56 32.10
N LEU A 298 -17.22 11.02 31.40
CA LEU A 298 -17.44 10.11 30.29
C LEU A 298 -18.08 8.80 30.74
N PHE A 299 -17.71 8.27 31.91
CA PHE A 299 -18.36 7.11 32.52
C PHE A 299 -19.83 7.41 32.87
N LEU A 300 -20.09 8.53 33.54
CA LEU A 300 -21.44 8.99 33.88
C LEU A 300 -22.32 9.17 32.64
N LYS A 301 -21.80 9.79 31.58
CA LYS A 301 -22.52 10.00 30.31
C LYS A 301 -22.82 8.67 29.60
N ASN A 302 -21.80 7.84 29.38
CA ASN A 302 -21.90 6.73 28.45
C ASN A 302 -22.47 5.45 29.10
N ILE A 303 -22.20 5.24 30.39
CA ILE A 303 -22.61 4.03 31.11
C ILE A 303 -23.83 4.31 31.97
N LEU A 304 -23.74 5.27 32.89
CA LEU A 304 -24.82 5.54 33.86
C LEU A 304 -25.93 6.44 33.30
N LYS A 305 -25.68 7.14 32.19
CA LYS A 305 -26.57 8.14 31.58
C LYS A 305 -26.99 9.26 32.53
N GLU A 306 -26.15 9.57 33.53
CA GLU A 306 -26.34 10.65 34.50
C GLU A 306 -25.81 11.96 33.93
N TYR A 307 -26.57 12.58 33.03
CA TYR A 307 -26.11 13.71 32.23
C TYR A 307 -25.83 14.99 33.02
N ASP A 308 -26.63 15.30 34.04
CA ASP A 308 -26.43 16.51 34.85
C ASP A 308 -25.14 16.41 35.68
N MET A 309 -24.89 15.25 36.27
CA MET A 309 -23.65 14.99 37.00
C MET A 309 -22.44 14.97 36.06
N ALA A 310 -22.57 14.39 34.87
CA ALA A 310 -21.51 14.42 33.84
C ALA A 310 -21.16 15.85 33.42
N ALA A 311 -22.17 16.71 33.22
CA ALA A 311 -21.96 18.13 32.89
C ALA A 311 -21.21 18.86 34.01
N MET A 312 -21.61 18.63 35.27
CA MET A 312 -20.94 19.20 36.45
C MET A 312 -19.47 18.76 36.53
N MET A 313 -19.17 17.48 36.29
CA MET A 313 -17.79 16.97 36.32
C MET A 313 -16.94 17.55 35.19
N LEU A 314 -17.47 17.68 33.96
CA LEU A 314 -16.76 18.34 32.85
C LEU A 314 -16.50 19.82 33.12
N ALA A 315 -17.47 20.54 33.69
CA ALA A 315 -17.29 21.93 34.07
C ALA A 315 -16.19 22.09 35.13
N LYS A 316 -16.17 21.21 36.14
CA LYS A 316 -15.07 21.17 37.14
C LYS A 316 -13.73 20.84 36.49
N ALA A 317 -13.69 19.90 35.53
CA ALA A 317 -12.46 19.54 34.82
C ALA A 317 -11.87 20.71 34.03
N LEU A 318 -12.74 21.50 33.37
CA LEU A 318 -12.35 22.70 32.63
C LEU A 318 -11.93 23.85 33.55
N ALA A 319 -12.59 24.02 34.69
CA ALA A 319 -12.20 25.01 35.68
C ALA A 319 -10.82 24.71 36.27
N ALA A 320 -10.48 23.43 36.41
CA ALA A 320 -9.17 22.99 36.90
C ALA A 320 -8.04 23.13 35.87
N ASP A 321 -8.32 22.83 34.59
CA ASP A 321 -7.35 22.95 33.50
C ASP A 321 -8.04 23.50 32.23
N PRO A 322 -8.12 24.84 32.09
CA PRO A 322 -8.76 25.47 30.94
C PRO A 322 -8.02 25.30 29.61
N ALA A 323 -6.77 24.84 29.64
CA ALA A 323 -5.92 24.65 28.46
C ALA A 323 -5.95 23.20 27.95
N ASN A 324 -6.73 22.33 28.57
CA ASN A 324 -6.81 20.92 28.19
C ASN A 324 -7.69 20.71 26.95
N ALA A 325 -7.05 20.56 25.78
CA ALA A 325 -7.75 20.36 24.51
C ALA A 325 -8.62 19.09 24.49
N ASP A 326 -8.23 18.01 25.18
CA ASP A 326 -9.01 16.78 25.23
C ASP A 326 -10.29 16.97 26.06
N VAL A 327 -10.20 17.67 27.20
CA VAL A 327 -11.37 17.96 28.05
C VAL A 327 -12.32 18.93 27.36
N LEU A 328 -11.80 19.97 26.69
CA LEU A 328 -12.60 20.88 25.86
C LEU A 328 -13.36 20.12 24.77
N THR A 329 -12.68 19.19 24.10
CA THR A 329 -13.29 18.35 23.08
C THR A 329 -14.38 17.44 23.66
N ASN A 330 -14.13 16.80 24.82
CA ASN A 330 -15.12 15.97 25.49
C ASN A 330 -16.36 16.77 25.92
N PHE A 331 -16.16 18.02 26.40
CA PHE A 331 -17.24 18.91 26.78
C PHE A 331 -18.04 19.41 25.56
N ALA A 332 -17.37 19.77 24.47
CA ALA A 332 -18.01 20.14 23.21
C ALA A 332 -18.90 19.00 22.68
N VAL A 333 -18.38 17.77 22.65
CA VAL A 333 -19.15 16.58 22.25
C VAL A 333 -20.32 16.32 23.20
N PHE A 334 -20.18 16.60 24.50
CA PHE A 334 -21.30 16.50 25.46
C PHE A 334 -22.39 17.54 25.15
N LEU A 335 -22.02 18.80 24.91
CA LEU A 335 -22.94 19.86 24.54
C LEU A 335 -23.67 19.55 23.23
N GLU A 336 -22.96 19.04 22.23
CA GLU A 336 -23.53 18.59 20.95
C GLU A 336 -24.55 17.46 21.16
N THR A 337 -24.12 16.37 21.79
CA THR A 337 -24.90 15.10 21.78
C THR A 337 -26.01 15.05 22.83
N VAL A 338 -25.86 15.76 23.94
CA VAL A 338 -26.79 15.69 25.08
C VAL A 338 -27.61 16.97 25.21
N ARG A 339 -26.95 18.14 25.20
CA ARG A 339 -27.63 19.43 25.43
C ARG A 339 -28.14 20.07 24.15
N LYS A 340 -27.66 19.64 22.97
CA LYS A 340 -27.94 20.24 21.66
C LYS A 340 -27.61 21.74 21.61
N ASP A 341 -26.65 22.17 22.43
CA ASP A 341 -26.12 23.54 22.42
C ASP A 341 -24.95 23.60 21.44
N TYR A 342 -25.29 23.80 20.17
CA TYR A 342 -24.31 23.76 19.08
C TYR A 342 -23.40 24.99 19.05
N VAL A 343 -23.87 26.14 19.51
CA VAL A 343 -23.09 27.39 19.54
C VAL A 343 -21.97 27.27 20.57
N SER A 344 -22.30 26.84 21.79
CA SER A 344 -21.29 26.60 22.82
C SER A 344 -20.36 25.44 22.42
N ALA A 345 -20.90 24.37 21.83
CA ALA A 345 -20.09 23.25 21.34
C ALA A 345 -19.05 23.69 20.31
N GLU A 346 -19.43 24.51 19.33
CA GLU A 346 -18.52 25.03 18.30
C GLU A 346 -17.40 25.89 18.92
N SER A 347 -17.76 26.79 19.83
CA SER A 347 -16.78 27.63 20.55
C SER A 347 -15.72 26.79 21.28
N HIS A 348 -16.15 25.72 21.98
CA HIS A 348 -15.24 24.81 22.66
C HIS A 348 -14.39 23.97 21.70
N HIS A 349 -14.94 23.55 20.56
CA HIS A 349 -14.17 22.86 19.52
C HIS A 349 -13.07 23.75 18.92
N LEU A 350 -13.41 24.99 18.56
CA LEU A 350 -12.45 25.96 18.02
C LEU A 350 -11.32 26.21 19.00
N ARG A 351 -11.65 26.48 20.27
CA ARG A 351 -10.64 26.66 21.32
C ARG A 351 -9.75 25.42 21.50
N ALA A 352 -10.31 24.21 21.39
CA ALA A 352 -9.50 22.99 21.45
C ALA A 352 -8.53 22.88 20.27
N VAL A 353 -8.96 23.25 19.06
CA VAL A 353 -8.12 23.29 17.85
C VAL A 353 -7.01 24.33 17.98
N GLU A 354 -7.29 25.51 18.54
CA GLU A 354 -6.29 26.55 18.80
C GLU A 354 -5.20 26.08 19.77
N LEU A 355 -5.59 25.39 20.85
CA LEU A 355 -4.66 24.87 21.85
C LEU A 355 -3.85 23.67 21.34
N ALA A 356 -4.41 22.87 20.42
CA ALA A 356 -3.77 21.66 19.92
C ALA A 356 -3.96 21.48 18.39
N PRO A 357 -3.33 22.34 17.56
CA PRO A 357 -3.61 22.42 16.12
C PRO A 357 -3.18 21.20 15.31
N ASN A 358 -2.33 20.35 15.89
CA ASN A 358 -1.82 19.12 15.29
C ASN A 358 -2.32 17.85 16.00
N ASN A 359 -3.29 17.96 16.92
CA ASN A 359 -3.86 16.79 17.59
C ASN A 359 -4.96 16.17 16.70
N HIS A 360 -4.66 14.99 16.16
CA HIS A 360 -5.56 14.28 15.25
C HIS A 360 -6.95 13.98 15.85
N ARG A 361 -7.07 13.79 17.18
CA ARG A 361 -8.37 13.53 17.84
C ARG A 361 -9.24 14.78 17.85
N VAL A 362 -8.63 15.91 18.23
CA VAL A 362 -9.30 17.22 18.29
C VAL A 362 -9.79 17.62 16.90
N LEU A 363 -8.89 17.56 15.90
CA LEU A 363 -9.20 17.88 14.51
C LEU A 363 -10.32 16.98 13.94
N ASN A 364 -10.26 15.67 14.19
CA ASN A 364 -11.30 14.74 13.72
C ASN A 364 -12.65 15.02 14.38
N ASN A 365 -12.69 15.29 15.68
CA ASN A 365 -13.95 15.57 16.37
C ASN A 365 -14.58 16.88 15.86
N TYR A 366 -13.78 17.91 15.62
CA TYR A 366 -14.29 19.14 15.01
C TYR A 366 -14.75 18.94 13.56
N ALA A 367 -14.02 18.16 12.75
CA ALA A 367 -14.45 17.81 11.40
C ALA A 367 -15.80 17.07 11.38
N VAL A 368 -16.02 16.18 12.35
CA VAL A 368 -17.29 15.46 12.53
C VAL A 368 -18.42 16.43 12.91
N PHE A 369 -18.16 17.38 13.81
CA PHE A 369 -19.11 18.44 14.18
C PHE A 369 -19.50 19.29 12.96
N LEU A 370 -18.50 19.78 12.20
CA LEU A 370 -18.73 20.59 10.99
C LEU A 370 -19.57 19.85 9.96
N LYS A 371 -19.31 18.56 9.77
CA LYS A 371 -20.06 17.71 8.84
C LYS A 371 -21.49 17.46 9.31
N ASN A 372 -21.69 17.08 10.57
CA ASN A 372 -22.99 16.61 11.07
C ASN A 372 -23.94 17.76 11.43
N ILE A 373 -23.40 18.83 12.03
CA ILE A 373 -24.18 19.89 12.66
C ILE A 373 -24.12 21.17 11.83
N ALA A 374 -22.93 21.72 11.61
CA ALA A 374 -22.77 22.98 10.88
C ALA A 374 -23.05 22.84 9.36
N GLN A 375 -22.95 21.61 8.83
CA GLN A 375 -23.03 21.28 7.40
C GLN A 375 -22.04 22.09 6.53
N ASP A 376 -20.95 22.59 7.12
CA ASP A 376 -19.84 23.21 6.39
C ASP A 376 -18.91 22.11 5.88
N PHE A 377 -19.27 21.55 4.74
CA PHE A 377 -18.48 20.49 4.11
C PHE A 377 -17.09 20.97 3.67
N SER A 378 -16.92 22.25 3.34
CA SER A 378 -15.63 22.78 2.90
C SER A 378 -14.62 22.75 4.03
N GLN A 379 -15.00 23.26 5.22
CA GLN A 379 -14.13 23.20 6.38
C GLN A 379 -13.98 21.77 6.91
N ALA A 380 -15.05 20.98 6.91
CA ALA A 380 -14.98 19.58 7.35
C ALA A 380 -13.92 18.78 6.55
N ASP A 381 -13.85 18.99 5.23
CA ASP A 381 -12.86 18.39 4.35
C ASP A 381 -11.41 18.74 4.76
N GLU A 382 -11.14 20.02 5.00
CA GLU A 382 -9.82 20.49 5.46
C GLU A 382 -9.42 19.82 6.78
N TYR A 383 -10.33 19.84 7.77
CA TYR A 383 -10.04 19.28 9.09
C TYR A 383 -9.91 17.75 9.06
N PHE A 384 -10.66 17.04 8.22
CA PHE A 384 -10.47 15.60 8.04
C PHE A 384 -9.10 15.26 7.43
N SER A 385 -8.68 15.98 6.38
CA SER A 385 -7.36 15.78 5.77
C SER A 385 -6.24 16.07 6.79
N ARG A 386 -6.32 17.20 7.50
CA ARG A 386 -5.38 17.55 8.57
C ARG A 386 -5.33 16.50 9.68
N ALA A 387 -6.48 16.01 10.13
CA ALA A 387 -6.55 14.96 11.15
C ALA A 387 -5.88 13.66 10.68
N LEU A 388 -6.10 13.26 9.42
CA LEU A 388 -5.53 12.05 8.85
C LEU A 388 -4.00 12.17 8.70
N HIS A 389 -3.51 13.34 8.28
CA HIS A 389 -2.06 13.63 8.22
C HIS A 389 -1.41 13.69 9.62
N ALA A 390 -2.11 14.21 10.62
CA ALA A 390 -1.61 14.20 12.00
C ALA A 390 -1.56 12.78 12.60
N ALA A 391 -2.42 11.85 12.15
CA ALA A 391 -2.52 10.49 12.67
C ALA A 391 -1.48 9.49 12.12
N VAL A 392 -0.48 9.93 11.34
CA VAL A 392 0.49 9.04 10.64
C VAL A 392 1.23 8.07 11.58
N LYS A 393 1.35 8.38 12.87
CA LYS A 393 2.01 7.52 13.87
C LYS A 393 1.04 6.59 14.62
N ASP A 394 -0.26 6.89 14.66
CA ASP A 394 -1.29 6.11 15.34
C ASP A 394 -2.18 5.41 14.32
N LYS A 395 -1.88 4.13 14.05
CA LYS A 395 -2.62 3.33 13.07
C LYS A 395 -4.09 3.17 13.42
N LYS A 396 -4.42 3.08 14.71
CA LYS A 396 -5.81 2.87 15.14
C LYS A 396 -6.60 4.15 14.90
N ALA A 397 -6.05 5.29 15.34
CA ALA A 397 -6.68 6.58 15.08
C ALA A 397 -6.76 6.89 13.58
N ALA A 398 -5.70 6.63 12.80
CA ALA A 398 -5.71 6.84 11.35
C ALA A 398 -6.78 5.99 10.64
N ALA A 399 -7.02 4.75 11.09
CA ALA A 399 -8.07 3.90 10.54
C ALA A 399 -9.48 4.42 10.86
N ASP A 400 -9.71 4.91 12.07
CA ASP A 400 -11.01 5.48 12.45
C ASP A 400 -11.28 6.82 11.75
N ILE A 401 -10.27 7.69 11.65
CA ILE A 401 -10.35 8.96 10.90
C ILE A 401 -10.58 8.68 9.41
N ALA A 402 -9.85 7.72 8.83
CA ALA A 402 -10.05 7.32 7.45
C ALA A 402 -11.46 6.79 7.19
N ARG A 403 -12.05 6.03 8.13
CA ARG A 403 -13.44 5.57 8.01
C ARG A 403 -14.42 6.75 8.02
N ASN A 404 -14.20 7.72 8.92
CA ASN A 404 -15.01 8.93 8.98
C ASN A 404 -14.89 9.76 7.69
N TYR A 405 -13.68 9.94 7.17
CA TYR A 405 -13.40 10.72 5.97
C TYR A 405 -13.89 10.02 4.70
N HIS A 406 -13.76 8.69 4.64
CA HIS A 406 -14.35 7.88 3.56
C HIS A 406 -15.88 8.02 3.54
N ASN A 407 -16.53 7.91 4.69
CA ASN A 407 -17.98 8.10 4.81
C ASN A 407 -18.41 9.54 4.49
N PHE A 408 -17.49 10.50 4.53
CA PHE A 408 -17.74 11.89 4.17
C PHE A 408 -17.72 12.13 2.65
N ALA A 409 -17.01 11.31 1.87
CA ALA A 409 -16.97 11.44 0.40
C ALA A 409 -18.36 11.42 -0.25
N LYS A 410 -19.33 10.72 0.36
CA LYS A 410 -20.73 10.65 -0.13
C LYS A 410 -21.47 11.99 -0.12
N TYR A 411 -20.95 13.03 0.52
CA TYR A 411 -21.58 14.36 0.53
C TYR A 411 -21.14 15.22 -0.66
N TYR A 412 -20.15 14.78 -1.44
CA TYR A 412 -19.70 15.42 -2.69
C TYR A 412 -20.25 14.75 -3.95
N LEU A 413 -21.53 14.32 -3.95
CA LEU A 413 -22.14 13.62 -5.11
C LEU A 413 -22.14 14.44 -6.41
N ARG A 414 -22.04 15.76 -6.32
CA ARG A 414 -22.00 16.67 -7.48
C ARG A 414 -20.59 17.06 -7.92
N ASP A 415 -19.57 16.67 -7.15
CA ASP A 415 -18.16 16.96 -7.42
C ASP A 415 -17.36 15.65 -7.34
N GLU A 416 -17.45 14.86 -8.41
CA GLU A 416 -16.81 13.54 -8.52
C GLU A 416 -15.29 13.62 -8.30
N GLY A 417 -14.64 14.73 -8.68
CA GLY A 417 -13.22 14.94 -8.49
C GLY A 417 -12.82 15.02 -7.01
N LYS A 418 -13.57 15.80 -6.20
CA LYS A 418 -13.37 15.85 -4.75
C LYS A 418 -13.68 14.52 -4.08
N ALA A 419 -14.78 13.88 -4.46
CA ALA A 419 -15.14 12.57 -3.92
C ALA A 419 -14.04 11.53 -4.19
N GLU A 420 -13.50 11.47 -5.41
CA GLU A 420 -12.43 10.55 -5.77
C GLU A 420 -11.13 10.86 -5.01
N ARG A 421 -10.79 12.15 -4.82
CA ARG A 421 -9.63 12.55 -4.01
C ARG A 421 -9.76 12.06 -2.57
N ILE A 422 -10.89 12.32 -1.91
CA ILE A 422 -11.15 11.90 -0.52
C ILE A 422 -11.08 10.38 -0.39
N LEU A 423 -11.66 9.64 -1.34
CA LEU A 423 -11.61 8.18 -1.36
C LEU A 423 -10.17 7.66 -1.53
N LYS A 424 -9.35 8.28 -2.39
CA LYS A 424 -7.94 7.93 -2.55
C LYS A 424 -7.14 8.21 -1.29
N GLU A 425 -7.31 9.39 -0.70
CA GLU A 425 -6.57 9.85 0.47
C GLU A 425 -6.88 9.02 1.72
N SER A 426 -8.17 8.77 1.98
CA SER A 426 -8.64 7.91 3.08
C SER A 426 -8.15 6.46 2.98
N VAL A 427 -7.88 5.95 1.78
CA VAL A 427 -7.39 4.57 1.57
C VAL A 427 -5.87 4.48 1.54
N GLN A 428 -5.17 5.49 1.02
CA GLN A 428 -3.72 5.46 0.82
C GLN A 428 -2.94 5.76 2.10
N LEU A 429 -3.35 6.77 2.87
CA LEU A 429 -2.60 7.20 4.06
C LEU A 429 -2.54 6.13 5.18
N PRO A 430 -3.62 5.39 5.49
CA PRO A 430 -3.54 4.31 6.49
C PRO A 430 -2.67 3.12 6.06
N LYS A 431 -2.42 2.96 4.75
CA LYS A 431 -1.57 1.87 4.20
C LYS A 431 -0.07 2.22 4.23
N LEU A 432 0.29 3.50 4.39
CA LEU A 432 1.67 3.97 4.42
C LEU A 432 2.29 3.79 5.82
N LYS A 433 2.68 2.55 6.17
CA LYS A 433 3.89 2.13 6.95
C LYS A 433 3.75 0.79 7.68
#